data_AF-A0A3B0SVK9-F1
#
_entry.id   AF-A0A3B0SVK9-F1
#
_cell.length_a   1.000
_cell.length_b   1.000
_cell.length_c   1.000
_cell.angle_alpha   90.00
_cell.angle_beta   90.00
_cell.angle_gamma   90.00
#
_symmetry.space_group_name_H-M   'P 1'
#
loop_
_entity.id
_entity.type
_entity.pdbx_description
1 polymer ?
#
loop_
_entity_poly.entity_id
_entity_poly.type
_entity_poly.pdbx_seq_one_letter_code
_entity_poly.pdbx_strand_id
1 'polypeptide(L)'
;MALTIKKTLQTSVVSLLAATALAAPAFATEGYFQNGTSARSKAMAGAGVADTRDASGMGINPAGLFGAGNQLQFSLSAFNPNRKFTGSGGPGLTPSGEVVSGNDWFGVPGMAYSKQYNDKWAF
;
A
#
# COMPACT_ATOMS: atom_id res chain seq x y z
N MET A 1 28.01 -7.03 -27.85
CA MET A 1 27.84 -6.52 -26.47
C MET A 1 27.24 -5.11 -26.43
N ALA A 2 27.81 -4.11 -27.11
CA ALA A 2 27.29 -2.72 -27.11
C ALA A 2 25.87 -2.55 -27.70
N LEU A 3 25.48 -3.34 -28.72
CA LEU A 3 24.15 -3.29 -29.33
C LEU A 3 23.04 -3.79 -28.39
N THR A 4 23.35 -4.82 -27.58
CA THR A 4 22.43 -5.37 -26.57
C THR A 4 22.17 -4.35 -25.47
N ILE A 5 23.20 -3.64 -25.02
CA ILE A 5 23.09 -2.60 -23.99
C ILE A 5 22.20 -1.43 -24.44
N LYS A 6 22.38 -0.96 -25.69
CA LYS A 6 21.50 0.09 -26.27
C LYS A 6 20.04 -0.35 -26.34
N LYS A 7 19.79 -1.59 -26.73
CA LYS A 7 18.43 -2.13 -26.85
C LYS A 7 17.76 -2.27 -25.48
N THR A 8 18.48 -2.78 -24.47
CA THR A 8 17.99 -2.85 -23.09
C THR A 8 17.70 -1.46 -22.53
N LEU A 9 18.58 -0.49 -22.76
CA LEU A 9 18.39 0.89 -22.30
C LEU A 9 17.17 1.54 -22.96
N GLN A 10 16.97 1.34 -24.26
CA GLN A 10 15.79 1.81 -24.98
C GLN A 10 14.50 1.17 -24.44
N THR A 11 14.50 -0.14 -24.19
CA THR A 11 13.35 -0.81 -23.57
C THR A 11 13.05 -0.26 -22.18
N SER A 12 14.06 -0.04 -21.34
CA SER A 12 13.87 0.55 -20.00
C SER A 12 13.31 1.96 -20.04
N VAL A 13 13.78 2.81 -20.97
CA VAL A 13 13.27 4.18 -21.13
C VAL A 13 11.82 4.18 -21.60
N VAL A 14 11.46 3.34 -22.58
CA VAL A 14 10.07 3.19 -23.05
C VAL A 14 9.16 2.68 -21.93
N SER A 15 9.64 1.72 -21.13
CA SER A 15 8.90 1.18 -19.97
C SER A 15 8.64 2.26 -18.93
N LEU A 16 9.63 3.10 -18.64
CA LEU A 16 9.52 4.19 -17.67
C LEU A 16 8.54 5.26 -18.15
N LEU A 17 8.63 5.64 -19.43
CA LEU A 17 7.71 6.60 -20.05
C LEU A 17 6.26 6.08 -20.06
N ALA A 18 6.06 4.81 -20.41
CA ALA A 18 4.75 4.19 -20.35
C ALA A 18 4.19 4.15 -18.93
N ALA A 19 5.02 3.84 -17.93
CA ALA A 19 4.61 3.86 -16.53
C ALA A 19 4.21 5.27 -16.05
N THR A 20 4.95 6.30 -16.46
CA THR A 20 4.58 7.70 -16.14
C THR A 20 3.34 8.18 -16.87
N ALA A 21 3.12 7.72 -18.10
CA ALA A 21 1.94 8.09 -18.89
C ALA A 21 0.64 7.48 -18.34
N LEU A 22 0.74 6.37 -17.60
CA LEU A 22 -0.38 5.71 -16.92
C LEU A 22 -0.53 6.14 -15.46
N ALA A 23 0.28 7.09 -14.97
CA ALA A 23 0.17 7.56 -13.61
C ALA A 23 -1.17 8.29 -13.39
N ALA A 24 -2.00 7.75 -12.50
CA ALA A 24 -3.24 8.39 -12.05
C ALA A 24 -2.92 9.50 -11.02
N PRO A 25 -3.79 10.52 -10.88
CA PRO A 25 -3.64 11.51 -9.82
C PRO A 25 -3.62 10.81 -8.45
N ALA A 26 -2.64 11.19 -7.62
CA ALA A 26 -2.56 10.73 -6.25
C ALA A 26 -3.69 11.39 -5.44
N PHE A 27 -4.69 10.61 -5.06
CA PHE A 27 -5.69 11.06 -4.10
C PHE A 27 -5.10 11.05 -2.69
N ALA A 28 -5.44 12.07 -1.90
CA ALA A 28 -5.10 12.07 -0.49
C ALA A 28 -5.71 10.84 0.19
N THR A 29 -5.00 10.25 1.16
CA THR A 29 -5.57 9.14 1.91
C THR A 29 -6.68 9.70 2.79
N GLU A 30 -7.90 9.18 2.66
CA GLU A 30 -9.02 9.55 3.55
C GLU A 30 -8.82 9.01 4.99
N GLY A 31 -7.75 8.24 5.23
CA GLY A 31 -7.40 7.65 6.52
C GLY A 31 -8.30 6.47 6.93
N TYR A 32 -9.29 6.10 6.13
CA TYR A 32 -10.19 4.98 6.39
C TYR A 32 -9.50 3.62 6.24
N PHE A 33 -8.64 3.47 5.22
CA PHE A 33 -7.81 2.27 5.00
C PHE A 33 -6.34 2.56 5.23
N GLN A 34 -5.58 1.54 5.62
CA GLN A 34 -4.13 1.65 5.73
C GLN A 34 -3.50 1.88 4.36
N ASN A 35 -2.51 2.78 4.28
CA ASN A 35 -1.74 3.10 3.08
C ASN A 35 -0.71 2.02 2.67
N GLY A 36 -0.93 0.77 3.05
CA GLY A 36 -0.02 -0.36 2.85
C GLY A 36 -0.09 -1.32 4.03
N THR A 37 -0.09 -2.63 3.76
CA THR A 37 -0.31 -3.68 4.76
C THR A 37 0.97 -4.17 5.45
N SER A 38 2.14 -3.81 4.93
CA SER A 38 3.45 -4.17 5.46
C SER A 38 4.39 -2.98 5.43
N ALA A 39 5.51 -3.05 6.15
CA ALA A 39 6.56 -2.04 6.06
C ALA A 39 7.09 -1.86 4.62
N ARG A 40 7.23 -2.97 3.87
CA ARG A 40 7.63 -2.96 2.46
C ARG A 40 6.58 -2.28 1.59
N SER A 41 5.30 -2.67 1.72
CA SER A 41 4.23 -2.06 0.93
C SER A 41 4.12 -0.55 1.21
N LYS A 42 4.24 -0.13 2.48
CA LYS A 42 4.28 1.29 2.85
C LYS A 42 5.49 2.02 2.25
N ALA A 43 6.68 1.41 2.24
CA ALA A 43 7.87 1.96 1.60
C ALA A 43 7.72 2.12 0.08
N MET A 44 6.84 1.32 -0.54
CA MET A 44 6.49 1.38 -1.95
C MET A 44 5.22 2.20 -2.22
N ALA A 45 4.88 3.15 -1.33
CA ALA A 45 3.70 4.00 -1.42
C ALA A 45 2.37 3.23 -1.54
N GLY A 46 2.27 2.06 -0.90
CA GLY A 46 1.10 1.19 -0.91
C GLY A 46 1.06 0.17 -2.04
N ALA A 47 2.02 0.20 -2.97
CA ALA A 47 2.13 -0.85 -3.97
C ALA A 47 2.43 -2.20 -3.29
N GLY A 48 1.80 -3.27 -3.78
CA GLY A 48 1.94 -4.59 -3.14
C GLY A 48 1.06 -5.71 -3.68
N VAL A 49 0.11 -5.45 -4.58
CA VAL A 49 -0.85 -6.47 -5.06
C VAL A 49 -0.19 -7.71 -5.70
N ALA A 50 0.95 -7.52 -6.35
CA ALA A 50 1.76 -8.59 -6.95
C ALA A 50 3.07 -8.84 -6.19
N ASP A 51 3.26 -8.17 -5.04
CA ASP A 51 4.41 -8.39 -4.19
C ASP A 51 4.14 -9.55 -3.24
N THR A 52 4.74 -10.70 -3.53
CA THR A 52 4.46 -11.94 -2.84
C THR A 52 5.45 -12.23 -1.71
N ARG A 53 6.27 -11.28 -1.28
CA ARG A 53 7.40 -11.55 -0.37
C ARG A 53 7.04 -11.56 1.11
N ASP A 54 5.89 -11.01 1.48
CA ASP A 54 5.46 -10.83 2.88
C ASP A 54 4.09 -11.49 3.12
N ALA A 55 3.95 -12.26 4.21
CA ALA A 55 2.69 -12.82 4.71
C ALA A 55 1.56 -11.78 4.86
N SER A 56 1.87 -10.56 5.29
CA SER A 56 0.89 -9.46 5.39
C SER A 56 0.32 -9.02 4.03
N GLY A 57 0.96 -9.42 2.92
CA GLY A 57 0.45 -9.23 1.56
C GLY A 57 -0.86 -9.98 1.28
N MET A 58 -1.17 -11.03 2.05
CA MET A 58 -2.45 -11.75 1.97
C MET A 58 -3.66 -10.82 2.14
N GLY A 59 -3.54 -9.75 2.94
CA GLY A 59 -4.61 -8.77 3.12
C GLY A 59 -4.94 -7.96 1.85
N ILE A 60 -4.07 -7.98 0.84
CA ILE A 60 -4.28 -7.36 -0.48
C ILE A 60 -4.57 -8.43 -1.53
N ASN A 61 -3.82 -9.53 -1.53
CA ASN A 61 -3.94 -10.62 -2.49
C ASN A 61 -3.54 -11.97 -1.86
N PRO A 62 -4.51 -12.83 -1.50
CA PRO A 62 -4.23 -14.15 -0.93
C PRO A 62 -3.40 -15.07 -1.84
N ALA A 63 -3.44 -14.88 -3.17
CA ALA A 63 -2.63 -15.67 -4.10
C ALA A 63 -1.12 -15.48 -3.89
N GLY A 64 -0.70 -14.39 -3.23
CA GLY A 64 0.68 -14.14 -2.87
C GLY A 64 1.26 -15.06 -1.79
N LEU A 65 0.43 -15.83 -1.07
CA LEU A 65 0.90 -16.75 -0.01
C LEU A 65 1.94 -17.76 -0.51
N PHE A 66 1.83 -18.22 -1.76
CA PHE A 66 2.79 -19.14 -2.37
C PHE A 66 4.18 -18.54 -2.59
N GLY A 67 4.28 -17.21 -2.71
CA GLY A 67 5.58 -16.53 -2.77
C GLY A 67 6.14 -16.17 -1.40
N ALA A 68 5.26 -16.00 -0.39
CA ALA A 68 5.67 -15.57 0.95
C ALA A 68 6.32 -16.72 1.72
N GLY A 69 5.88 -17.96 1.47
CA GLY A 69 6.38 -19.16 2.13
C GLY A 69 5.95 -19.23 3.60
N ASN A 70 6.82 -19.76 4.45
CA ASN A 70 6.55 -19.91 5.88
C ASN A 70 7.05 -18.69 6.65
N GLN A 71 6.16 -17.84 7.14
CA GLN A 71 6.54 -16.61 7.85
C GLN A 71 5.63 -16.35 9.05
N LEU A 72 6.25 -15.81 10.10
CA LEU A 72 5.56 -15.12 11.18
C LEU A 72 6.07 -13.68 11.17
N GLN A 73 5.17 -12.72 11.08
CA GLN A 73 5.49 -11.29 11.00
C GLN A 73 4.77 -10.53 12.10
N PHE A 74 5.49 -9.57 12.67
CA PHE A 74 4.97 -8.55 13.56
C PHE A 74 5.33 -7.18 13.01
N SER A 75 4.43 -6.22 13.15
CA SER A 75 4.65 -4.85 12.69
C SER A 75 4.08 -3.84 13.67
N LEU A 76 4.70 -2.67 13.68
CA LEU A 76 4.22 -1.49 14.36
C LEU A 76 4.45 -0.30 13.43
N SER A 77 3.39 0.45 13.15
CA SER A 77 3.43 1.64 12.30
C SER A 77 2.93 2.84 13.09
N ALA A 78 3.47 4.02 12.80
CA ALA A 78 2.89 5.29 13.21
C ALA A 78 2.29 5.98 11.98
N PHE A 79 1.04 6.40 12.09
CA PHE A 79 0.33 7.13 11.04
C PHE A 79 0.04 8.54 11.53
N ASN A 80 0.50 9.54 10.77
CA ASN A 80 0.29 10.96 11.08
C ASN A 80 -0.51 11.69 9.97
N PRO A 81 -1.86 11.65 10.02
CA PRO A 81 -2.69 12.39 9.10
C PRO A 81 -3.13 13.75 9.65
N ASN A 82 -2.66 14.84 9.04
CA ASN A 82 -3.16 16.19 9.31
C ASN A 82 -4.52 16.39 8.62
N ARG A 83 -5.63 16.25 9.35
CA ARG A 83 -6.98 16.24 8.77
C ARG A 83 -7.83 17.41 9.25
N LYS A 84 -8.51 18.03 8.29
CA LYS A 84 -9.55 19.03 8.54
C LYS A 84 -10.62 18.94 7.46
N PHE A 85 -11.85 19.29 7.80
CA PHE A 85 -12.93 19.45 6.83
C PHE A 85 -13.79 20.65 7.20
N THR A 86 -14.48 21.24 6.22
CA THR A 86 -15.46 22.30 6.45
C THR A 86 -16.84 21.73 6.20
N GLY A 87 -17.66 21.66 7.25
CA GLY A 87 -19.04 21.21 7.13
C GLY A 87 -20.00 22.35 6.81
N SER A 88 -21.08 22.01 6.10
CA SER A 88 -22.04 22.99 5.57
C SER A 88 -23.09 23.43 6.58
N GLY A 89 -23.26 22.72 7.71
CA GLY A 89 -24.23 23.03 8.76
C GLY A 89 -25.71 22.98 8.33
N GLY A 90 -26.01 22.51 7.11
CA GLY A 90 -27.36 22.34 6.59
C GLY A 90 -28.01 21.01 7.02
N PRO A 91 -29.12 20.58 6.39
CA PRO A 91 -29.73 19.27 6.68
C PRO A 91 -28.77 18.14 6.28
N GLY A 92 -27.95 17.70 7.22
CA GLY A 92 -26.90 16.70 7.07
C GLY A 92 -26.25 16.38 8.42
N LEU A 93 -25.27 15.46 8.43
CA LEU A 93 -24.58 15.02 9.65
C LEU A 93 -23.27 15.77 9.92
N THR A 94 -22.98 16.83 9.17
CA THR A 94 -21.73 17.59 9.32
C THR A 94 -21.95 18.86 10.15
N PRO A 95 -21.05 19.17 11.09
CA PRO A 95 -21.10 20.42 11.85
C PRO A 95 -20.96 21.64 10.94
N SER A 96 -21.42 22.80 11.39
CA SER A 96 -21.17 24.05 10.67
C SER A 96 -19.72 24.51 10.90
N GLY A 97 -19.01 24.88 9.83
CA GLY A 97 -17.66 25.46 9.90
C GLY A 97 -16.53 24.45 9.78
N GLU A 98 -15.30 24.92 10.00
CA GLU A 98 -14.10 24.09 9.93
C GLU A 98 -13.96 23.22 11.19
N VAL A 99 -13.72 21.94 11.01
CA VAL A 99 -13.39 20.98 12.06
C VAL A 99 -12.02 20.40 11.78
N VAL A 100 -11.13 20.55 12.75
CA VAL A 100 -9.78 20.01 12.74
C VAL A 100 -9.73 18.78 13.64
N SER A 101 -8.92 17.78 13.26
CA SER A 101 -8.74 16.59 14.09
C SER A 101 -8.15 16.95 15.45
N GLY A 102 -8.66 16.33 16.52
CA GLY A 102 -8.09 16.47 17.87
C GLY A 102 -6.91 15.55 18.15
N ASN A 103 -6.56 14.66 17.21
CA ASN A 103 -5.41 13.79 17.31
C ASN A 103 -4.84 13.52 15.92
N ASP A 104 -3.53 13.72 15.80
CA ASP A 104 -2.80 13.53 14.55
C ASP A 104 -1.93 12.28 14.55
N TRP A 105 -1.73 11.58 15.68
CA TRP A 105 -0.87 10.38 15.71
C TRP A 105 -1.64 9.11 16.06
N PHE A 106 -1.50 8.09 15.22
CA PHE A 106 -2.17 6.81 15.39
C PHE A 106 -1.15 5.67 15.32
N GLY A 107 -1.08 4.87 16.38
CA GLY A 107 -0.33 3.62 16.39
C GLY A 107 -1.12 2.52 15.66
N VAL A 108 -0.46 1.79 14.77
CA VAL A 108 -1.05 0.71 13.97
C VAL A 108 -0.21 -0.55 14.17
N PRO A 109 -0.56 -1.41 15.15
CA PRO A 109 0.07 -2.71 15.30
C PRO A 109 -0.43 -3.68 14.23
N GLY A 110 0.38 -4.68 13.90
CA GLY A 110 0.02 -5.73 12.97
C GLY A 110 0.74 -7.04 13.25
N MET A 111 0.13 -8.12 12.79
CA MET A 111 0.71 -9.46 12.81
C MET A 111 0.18 -10.21 11.59
N ALA A 112 1.02 -11.05 10.99
CA ALA A 112 0.63 -11.94 9.92
C ALA A 112 1.36 -13.28 10.06
N TYR A 113 0.69 -14.35 9.65
CA TYR A 113 1.26 -15.67 9.59
C TYR A 113 0.96 -16.26 8.22
N SER A 114 1.94 -16.94 7.64
CA SER A 114 1.77 -17.74 6.44
C SER A 114 2.46 -19.08 6.61
N LYS A 115 1.82 -20.12 6.08
CA LYS A 115 2.32 -21.49 6.05
C LYS A 115 1.98 -22.10 4.70
N GLN A 116 3.02 -22.43 3.95
CA GLN A 116 2.90 -23.28 2.78
C GLN A 116 2.87 -24.74 3.23
N TYR A 117 1.78 -25.43 2.90
CA TYR A 117 1.61 -26.85 3.18
C TYR A 117 2.20 -27.70 2.05
N ASN A 118 1.92 -27.33 0.79
CA ASN A 118 2.49 -27.92 -0.41
C ASN A 118 2.37 -26.95 -1.60
N ASP A 119 2.69 -27.41 -2.81
CA ASP A 119 2.66 -26.59 -4.03
C ASP A 119 1.24 -26.16 -4.48
N LYS A 120 0.20 -26.62 -3.79
CA LYS A 120 -1.22 -26.33 -4.10
C LYS A 120 -1.98 -25.69 -2.93
N TRP A 121 -1.42 -25.70 -1.72
CA TRP A 121 -2.08 -25.25 -0.51
C TRP A 121 -1.14 -24.40 0.35
N ALA A 122 -1.60 -23.20 0.68
CA ALA A 122 -1.00 -22.29 1.65
C ALA A 122 -2.13 -21.59 2.42
N PHE A 123 -1.84 -21.17 3.65
CA PHE A 123 -2.74 -20.41 4.52
C PHE A 123 -1.96 -19.41 5.37
#